data_AF-A0A355V2J0-F1
#
_entry.id   AF-A0A355V2J0-F1
#
_cell.length_a   1.000
_cell.length_b   1.000
_cell.length_c   1.000
_cell.angle_alpha   90.00
_cell.angle_beta   90.00
_cell.angle_gamma   90.00
#
_symmetry.space_group_name_H-M   'P 1'
#
loop_
_entity.id
_entity.type
_entity.pdbx_description
1 polymer ?
#
loop_
_entity_poly.entity_id
_entity_poly.type
_entity_poly.pdbx_seq_one_letter_code
_entity_poly.pdbx_strand_id
1 'polypeptide(L)'
;MKGWIKFFGLSFFSDKIATEAVKRGFSSIALALLLSFIFFLFGYYGADVAPFAARYDGAESYKQFISNGFSKLDIEIKDGKASSEKKINSYISDGEYSVNGYNLIIDTRPSQTLIKFTQVAVNGESELSYEEYLNASGKEKEQYKIQTRYTDTPLEITEEDVKTYEKFLSENSDARKSFSALDKNAEDYDLQLYYLYVKYYYSSVSSVLVGAKAPVLRDYYYRNYILNGNAYYFYVFDNMIAGSFKTDGGVPVVFGGYLNKCTDGRIGDIHSFIKDAYYSTAGYTFTSYFVSAISQLPALIFIPLILALIMWGIGKAVKDGWEKTYGGCFKIVNSFVWVSALITAIVTFVCGWFAPPRLMYSLMPVIFGGVLLIRTAVYCILRAVNNAKS
;
A
#
# COMPACT_ATOMS: atom_id res chain seq x y z
N MET A 1 -6.33 30.22 -26.76
CA MET A 1 -6.99 29.46 -25.67
C MET A 1 -8.16 28.59 -26.17
N LYS A 2 -9.20 29.14 -26.82
CA LYS A 2 -10.37 28.36 -27.33
C LYS A 2 -10.01 27.15 -28.23
N GLY A 3 -9.03 27.29 -29.13
CA GLY A 3 -8.59 26.20 -30.02
C GLY A 3 -7.77 25.09 -29.33
N TRP A 4 -7.21 25.35 -28.14
CA TRP A 4 -6.54 24.31 -27.35
C TRP A 4 -7.57 23.48 -26.57
N ILE A 5 -8.54 24.14 -25.92
CA ILE A 5 -9.63 23.47 -25.22
C ILE A 5 -10.46 22.61 -26.19
N LYS A 6 -10.78 23.14 -27.36
CA LYS A 6 -11.49 22.38 -28.42
C LYS A 6 -10.72 21.13 -28.84
N PHE A 7 -9.41 21.23 -29.01
CA PHE A 7 -8.58 20.09 -29.38
C PHE A 7 -8.54 19.05 -28.28
N PHE A 8 -8.23 19.42 -27.04
CA PHE A 8 -8.19 18.46 -25.94
C PHE A 8 -9.58 17.84 -25.71
N GLY A 9 -10.63 18.65 -25.58
CA GLY A 9 -12.01 18.20 -25.31
C GLY A 9 -12.62 17.30 -26.39
N LEU A 10 -12.29 17.55 -27.67
CA LEU A 10 -13.02 16.95 -28.80
C LEU A 10 -12.16 16.07 -29.72
N SER A 11 -10.84 16.00 -29.55
CA SER A 11 -9.97 15.11 -30.36
C SER A 11 -10.46 13.66 -30.28
N PHE A 12 -10.85 13.21 -29.09
CA PHE A 12 -11.41 11.88 -28.89
C PHE A 12 -12.72 11.66 -29.66
N PHE A 13 -13.53 12.68 -29.91
CA PHE A 13 -14.84 12.51 -30.56
C PHE A 13 -14.85 12.91 -32.04
N SER A 14 -13.78 13.52 -32.56
CA SER A 14 -13.75 14.05 -33.91
C SER A 14 -12.43 13.74 -34.62
N ASP A 15 -12.49 12.90 -35.65
CA ASP A 15 -11.32 12.56 -36.48
C ASP A 15 -10.74 13.78 -37.21
N LYS A 16 -11.58 14.77 -37.54
CA LYS A 16 -11.12 16.04 -38.14
C LYS A 16 -10.20 16.80 -37.18
N ILE A 17 -10.59 16.87 -35.90
CA ILE A 17 -9.83 17.56 -34.85
C ILE A 17 -8.60 16.73 -34.46
N ALA A 18 -8.73 15.40 -34.39
CA ALA A 18 -7.62 14.50 -34.08
C ALA A 18 -6.45 14.63 -35.08
N THR A 19 -6.73 14.82 -36.37
CA THR A 19 -5.69 15.03 -37.38
C THR A 19 -4.92 16.34 -37.20
N GLU A 20 -5.49 17.34 -36.52
CA GLU A 20 -4.74 18.55 -36.14
C GLU A 20 -3.58 18.24 -35.18
N ALA A 21 -3.59 17.08 -34.51
CA ALA A 21 -2.52 16.65 -33.60
C ALA A 21 -1.16 16.60 -34.30
N VAL A 22 -1.10 16.23 -35.58
CA VAL A 22 0.15 16.13 -36.35
C VAL A 22 0.87 17.48 -36.40
N LYS A 23 0.10 18.57 -36.52
CA LYS A 23 0.58 19.96 -36.60
C LYS A 23 0.94 20.55 -35.23
N ARG A 24 0.60 19.88 -34.13
CA ARG A 24 0.89 20.35 -32.77
C ARG A 24 2.27 19.87 -32.30
N GLY A 25 2.88 20.65 -31.41
CA GLY A 25 4.15 20.29 -30.76
C GLY A 25 3.98 19.18 -29.72
N PHE A 26 5.10 18.59 -29.29
CA PHE A 26 5.10 17.53 -28.28
C PHE A 26 4.61 17.98 -26.89
N SER A 27 4.50 19.28 -26.63
CA SER A 27 3.91 19.82 -25.40
C SER A 27 2.46 19.36 -25.19
N SER A 28 1.69 19.12 -26.26
CA SER A 28 0.33 18.57 -26.12
C SER A 28 0.32 17.13 -25.63
N ILE A 29 1.37 16.37 -25.95
CA ILE A 29 1.55 14.99 -25.47
C ILE A 29 1.88 15.00 -23.98
N ALA A 30 2.82 15.85 -23.56
CA ALA A 30 3.17 15.99 -22.14
C ALA A 30 1.95 16.36 -21.28
N LEU A 31 1.12 17.30 -21.74
CA LEU A 31 -0.12 17.66 -21.05
C LEU A 31 -1.14 16.52 -21.03
N ALA A 32 -1.32 15.79 -22.15
CA ALA A 32 -2.23 14.64 -22.19
C ALA A 32 -1.81 13.55 -21.21
N LEU A 33 -0.50 13.26 -21.12
CA LEU A 33 0.04 12.29 -20.17
C LEU A 33 -0.13 12.74 -18.71
N LEU A 34 0.10 14.03 -18.41
CA LEU A 34 -0.13 14.58 -17.07
C LEU A 34 -1.60 14.43 -16.65
N LEU A 35 -2.54 14.77 -17.54
CA LEU A 35 -3.97 14.61 -17.28
C LEU A 35 -4.35 13.14 -17.11
N SER A 36 -3.81 12.24 -17.94
CA SER A 36 -4.03 10.80 -17.79
C SER A 36 -3.54 10.26 -16.45
N PHE A 37 -2.38 10.72 -15.99
CA PHE A 37 -1.84 10.35 -14.68
C PHE A 37 -2.79 10.78 -13.55
N ILE A 38 -3.31 12.00 -13.63
CA ILE A 38 -4.31 12.51 -12.67
C ILE A 38 -5.55 11.60 -12.65
N PHE A 39 -6.08 11.19 -13.81
CA PHE A 39 -7.21 10.27 -13.86
C PHE A 39 -6.91 8.88 -13.31
N PHE A 40 -5.72 8.34 -13.58
CA PHE A 40 -5.29 7.06 -13.01
C PHE A 40 -5.23 7.13 -11.48
N LEU A 41 -4.62 8.19 -10.95
CA LEU A 41 -4.51 8.43 -9.52
C LEU A 41 -5.87 8.51 -8.84
N PHE A 42 -6.73 9.43 -9.30
CA PHE A 42 -8.02 9.66 -8.65
C PHE A 42 -9.04 8.56 -8.94
N GLY A 43 -8.97 7.91 -10.10
CA GLY A 43 -9.79 6.74 -10.41
C GLY A 43 -9.49 5.57 -9.46
N TYR A 44 -8.21 5.28 -9.23
CA TYR A 44 -7.83 4.23 -8.28
C TYR A 44 -8.13 4.61 -6.83
N TYR A 45 -7.74 5.82 -6.40
CA TYR A 45 -8.02 6.33 -5.07
C TYR A 45 -9.52 6.32 -4.75
N GLY A 46 -10.34 6.82 -5.66
CA GLY A 46 -11.80 6.83 -5.52
C GLY A 46 -12.41 5.44 -5.46
N ALA A 47 -11.90 4.49 -6.26
CA ALA A 47 -12.37 3.09 -6.28
C ALA A 47 -12.08 2.33 -4.97
N ASP A 48 -11.09 2.76 -4.21
CA ASP A 48 -10.75 2.17 -2.91
C ASP A 48 -11.47 2.87 -1.76
N VAL A 49 -11.36 4.20 -1.69
CA VAL A 49 -11.80 5.00 -0.54
C VAL A 49 -13.31 5.21 -0.51
N ALA A 50 -13.94 5.54 -1.64
CA ALA A 50 -15.35 5.91 -1.66
C ALA A 50 -16.29 4.76 -1.24
N PRO A 51 -16.06 3.50 -1.69
CA PRO A 51 -16.96 2.40 -1.32
C PRO A 51 -16.81 1.88 0.12
N PHE A 52 -15.82 2.35 0.89
CA PHE A 52 -15.49 1.75 2.19
C PHE A 52 -16.70 1.66 3.14
N ALA A 53 -17.41 2.77 3.39
CA ALA A 53 -18.57 2.78 4.27
C ALA A 53 -19.65 1.79 3.81
N ALA A 54 -19.98 1.78 2.52
CA ALA A 54 -20.98 0.85 1.98
C ALA A 54 -20.54 -0.62 2.09
N ARG A 55 -19.24 -0.90 1.90
CA ARG A 55 -18.68 -2.24 2.10
C ARG A 55 -18.73 -2.66 3.57
N TYR A 56 -18.41 -1.75 4.49
CA TYR A 56 -18.49 -1.99 5.93
C TYR A 56 -19.93 -2.26 6.37
N ASP A 57 -20.87 -1.44 5.91
CA ASP A 57 -22.29 -1.58 6.25
C ASP A 57 -22.89 -2.88 5.67
N GLY A 58 -22.40 -3.34 4.51
CA GLY A 58 -22.72 -4.62 3.89
C GLY A 58 -21.84 -5.80 4.31
N ALA A 59 -21.32 -5.80 5.54
CA ALA A 59 -20.53 -6.90 6.11
C ALA A 59 -21.11 -7.30 7.49
N GLU A 60 -22.29 -7.90 7.50
CA GLU A 60 -23.07 -8.10 8.73
C GLU A 60 -22.35 -9.03 9.74
N SER A 61 -21.70 -10.10 9.26
CA SER A 61 -20.92 -10.99 10.11
C SER A 61 -19.76 -10.29 10.82
N TYR A 62 -19.14 -9.32 10.13
CA TYR A 62 -18.05 -8.51 10.71
C TYR A 62 -18.59 -7.51 11.72
N LYS A 63 -19.69 -6.82 11.40
CA LYS A 63 -20.35 -5.90 12.33
C LYS A 63 -20.77 -6.62 13.62
N GLN A 64 -21.37 -7.80 13.54
CA GLN A 64 -21.72 -8.60 14.72
C GLN A 64 -20.50 -8.95 15.57
N PHE A 65 -19.39 -9.34 14.94
CA PHE A 65 -18.12 -9.57 15.63
C PHE A 65 -17.65 -8.31 16.37
N ILE A 66 -17.68 -7.15 15.70
CA ILE A 66 -17.32 -5.86 16.30
C ILE A 66 -18.26 -5.52 17.47
N SER A 67 -19.57 -5.61 17.30
CA SER A 67 -20.54 -5.32 18.37
C SER A 67 -20.36 -6.26 19.57
N ASN A 68 -20.12 -7.55 19.34
CA ASN A 68 -19.87 -8.51 20.41
C ASN A 68 -18.63 -8.12 21.22
N GLY A 69 -17.51 -7.81 20.56
CA GLY A 69 -16.28 -7.42 21.25
C GLY A 69 -16.47 -6.14 22.06
N PHE A 70 -17.02 -5.10 21.43
CA PHE A 70 -17.11 -3.77 22.02
C PHE A 70 -18.26 -3.60 23.02
N SER A 71 -19.21 -4.53 23.08
CA SER A 71 -20.21 -4.55 24.16
C SER A 71 -19.63 -4.78 25.56
N LYS A 72 -18.37 -5.26 25.66
CA LYS A 72 -17.70 -5.65 26.91
C LYS A 72 -16.45 -4.81 27.21
N LEU A 73 -16.21 -3.77 26.40
CA LEU A 73 -14.96 -3.02 26.35
C LEU A 73 -15.24 -1.52 26.37
N ASP A 74 -14.44 -0.80 27.15
CA ASP A 74 -14.42 0.65 27.15
C ASP A 74 -13.08 1.08 26.56
N ILE A 75 -13.13 1.89 25.51
CA ILE A 75 -11.96 2.49 24.88
C ILE A 75 -12.18 4.00 24.86
N GLU A 76 -11.19 4.71 25.37
CA GLU A 76 -11.14 6.17 25.34
C GLU A 76 -10.12 6.63 24.30
N ILE A 77 -10.50 7.62 23.51
CA ILE A 77 -9.60 8.34 22.62
C ILE A 77 -9.22 9.66 23.28
N LYS A 78 -7.92 9.94 23.36
CA LYS A 78 -7.40 11.21 23.84
C LYS A 78 -6.15 11.60 23.07
N ASP A 79 -6.11 12.82 22.56
CA ASP A 79 -4.96 13.37 21.82
C ASP A 79 -4.51 12.46 20.67
N GLY A 80 -5.49 11.84 19.99
CA GLY A 80 -5.25 10.91 18.90
C GLY A 80 -4.66 9.55 19.32
N LYS A 81 -4.82 9.19 20.59
CA LYS A 81 -4.44 7.88 21.12
C LYS A 81 -5.60 7.16 21.78
N ALA A 82 -5.80 5.89 21.48
CA ALA A 82 -6.66 4.97 22.20
C ALA A 82 -6.00 4.50 23.49
N SER A 83 -6.80 4.36 24.53
CA SER A 83 -6.46 3.69 25.79
C SER A 83 -7.57 2.73 26.20
N SER A 84 -7.17 1.55 26.63
CA SER A 84 -8.04 0.51 27.19
C SER A 84 -7.37 -0.07 28.44
N GLU A 85 -8.15 -0.33 29.48
CA GLU A 85 -7.68 -1.04 30.68
C GLU A 85 -7.44 -2.53 30.41
N LYS A 86 -8.11 -3.07 29.38
CA LYS A 86 -7.99 -4.47 28.98
C LYS A 86 -7.11 -4.61 27.76
N LYS A 87 -6.13 -5.51 27.86
CA LYS A 87 -5.41 -6.07 26.73
C LYS A 87 -6.12 -7.35 26.28
N ILE A 88 -6.35 -7.49 24.99
CA ILE A 88 -7.03 -8.65 24.40
C ILE A 88 -6.16 -9.25 23.30
N ASN A 89 -6.02 -10.58 23.31
CA ASN A 89 -5.48 -11.36 22.22
C ASN A 89 -6.31 -12.63 21.99
N SER A 90 -7.30 -12.55 21.10
CA SER A 90 -8.20 -13.67 20.82
C SER A 90 -7.55 -14.84 20.08
N TYR A 91 -6.31 -14.69 19.58
CA TYR A 91 -5.57 -15.80 18.96
C TYR A 91 -4.95 -16.76 19.97
N ILE A 92 -4.79 -16.34 21.23
CA ILE A 92 -4.08 -17.13 22.26
C ILE A 92 -4.98 -17.41 23.46
N SER A 93 -5.53 -16.36 24.08
CA SER A 93 -6.15 -16.46 25.42
C SER A 93 -7.61 -16.02 25.47
N ASP A 94 -8.04 -15.10 24.62
CA ASP A 94 -9.30 -14.37 24.76
C ASP A 94 -10.33 -14.82 23.69
N GLY A 95 -10.58 -16.12 23.65
CA GLY A 95 -11.38 -16.77 22.60
C GLY A 95 -12.84 -16.28 22.51
N GLU A 96 -13.39 -15.71 23.58
CA GLU A 96 -14.73 -15.11 23.60
C GLU A 96 -14.86 -13.85 22.73
N TYR A 97 -13.74 -13.26 22.33
CA TYR A 97 -13.67 -12.17 21.35
C TYR A 97 -13.43 -12.68 19.93
N SER A 98 -13.31 -14.00 19.73
CA SER A 98 -13.25 -14.62 18.40
C SER A 98 -14.67 -15.04 17.97
N VAL A 99 -15.28 -14.28 17.07
CA VAL A 99 -16.66 -14.51 16.62
C VAL A 99 -16.71 -14.51 15.09
N ASN A 100 -17.52 -15.39 14.51
CA ASN A 100 -17.69 -15.51 13.06
C ASN A 100 -16.38 -15.74 12.28
N GLY A 101 -15.36 -16.33 12.91
CA GLY A 101 -14.04 -16.56 12.33
C GLY A 101 -13.13 -15.32 12.29
N TYR A 102 -13.53 -14.23 12.96
CA TYR A 102 -12.73 -13.01 13.13
C TYR A 102 -12.02 -13.00 14.47
N ASN A 103 -10.84 -12.39 14.51
CA ASN A 103 -10.06 -12.24 15.73
C ASN A 103 -9.89 -10.77 16.13
N LEU A 104 -9.94 -10.51 17.44
CA LEU A 104 -9.78 -9.20 18.05
C LEU A 104 -8.42 -9.11 18.75
N ILE A 105 -7.70 -8.02 18.48
CA ILE A 105 -6.56 -7.59 19.29
C ILE A 105 -6.87 -6.20 19.84
N ILE A 106 -6.67 -6.02 21.14
CA ILE A 106 -6.58 -4.70 21.75
C ILE A 106 -5.28 -4.63 22.51
N ASP A 107 -4.38 -3.78 22.05
CA ASP A 107 -3.15 -3.48 22.76
C ASP A 107 -2.79 -2.01 22.57
N THR A 108 -3.28 -1.20 23.52
CA THR A 108 -3.15 0.25 23.51
C THR A 108 -1.87 0.74 24.20
N ARG A 109 -0.90 -0.15 24.44
CA ARG A 109 0.45 0.27 24.84
C ARG A 109 1.08 1.11 23.72
N PRO A 110 2.00 2.04 24.04
CA PRO A 110 2.61 2.89 23.04
C PRO A 110 3.15 2.08 21.85
N SER A 111 2.83 2.47 20.62
CA SER A 111 3.23 1.71 19.42
C SER A 111 4.75 1.60 19.23
N GLN A 112 5.51 2.49 19.87
CA GLN A 112 6.96 2.49 19.89
C GLN A 112 7.56 1.67 21.05
N THR A 113 6.74 1.05 21.90
CA THR A 113 7.23 0.15 22.96
C THR A 113 8.06 -0.96 22.34
N LEU A 114 9.35 -0.98 22.70
CA LEU A 114 10.26 -2.06 22.33
C LEU A 114 9.79 -3.36 22.94
N ILE A 115 10.01 -4.45 22.21
CA ILE A 115 9.64 -5.79 22.66
C ILE A 115 10.85 -6.70 22.72
N LYS A 116 10.77 -7.69 23.61
CA LYS A 116 11.71 -8.80 23.60
C LYS A 116 11.53 -9.62 22.33
N PHE A 117 12.64 -9.99 21.71
CA PHE A 117 12.68 -10.89 20.57
C PHE A 117 13.92 -11.77 20.67
N THR A 118 13.90 -12.89 19.97
CA THR A 118 15.07 -13.76 19.81
C THR A 118 15.28 -14.08 18.35
N GLN A 119 16.51 -14.45 17.99
CA GLN A 119 16.79 -15.10 16.72
C GLN A 119 17.13 -16.56 16.97
N VAL A 120 16.71 -17.40 16.04
CA VAL A 120 17.03 -18.83 16.00
C VAL A 120 17.42 -19.21 14.58
N ALA A 121 18.29 -20.20 14.45
CA ALA A 121 18.66 -20.75 13.16
C ALA A 121 17.92 -22.07 12.97
N VAL A 122 17.12 -22.18 11.90
CA VAL A 122 16.23 -23.32 11.66
C VAL A 122 16.66 -24.06 10.40
N ASN A 123 16.76 -25.39 10.49
CA ASN A 123 16.98 -26.31 9.37
C ASN A 123 16.03 -27.52 9.51
N GLY A 124 14.89 -27.49 8.83
CA GLY A 124 13.85 -28.49 9.01
C GLY A 124 13.31 -28.50 10.44
N GLU A 125 13.49 -29.62 11.14
CA GLU A 125 13.11 -29.79 12.56
C GLU A 125 14.22 -29.39 13.55
N SER A 126 15.44 -29.18 13.06
CA SER A 126 16.58 -28.78 13.89
C SER A 126 16.59 -27.27 14.13
N GLU A 127 16.84 -26.88 15.37
CA GLU A 127 16.92 -25.48 15.80
C GLU A 127 18.16 -25.24 16.64
N LEU A 128 18.89 -24.17 16.32
CA LEU A 128 19.97 -23.63 17.13
C LEU A 128 19.56 -22.27 17.66
N SER A 129 19.95 -21.96 18.90
CA SER A 129 19.96 -20.57 19.37
C SER A 129 20.89 -19.73 18.49
N TYR A 130 20.68 -18.41 18.48
CA TYR A 130 21.52 -17.53 17.68
C TYR A 130 22.99 -17.57 18.09
N GLU A 131 23.29 -17.74 19.38
CA GLU A 131 24.66 -17.85 19.88
C GLU A 131 25.33 -19.15 19.42
N GLU A 132 24.62 -20.29 19.50
CA GLU A 132 25.10 -21.55 18.94
C GLU A 132 25.35 -21.45 17.44
N TYR A 133 24.43 -20.79 16.72
CA TYR A 133 24.61 -20.52 15.28
C TYR A 133 25.85 -19.67 15.01
N LEU A 134 26.10 -18.61 15.78
CA LEU A 134 27.31 -17.78 15.60
C LEU A 134 28.60 -18.58 15.81
N ASN A 135 28.58 -19.58 16.68
CA ASN A 135 29.71 -20.46 16.96
C ASN A 135 29.81 -21.67 16.00
N ALA A 136 28.78 -21.93 15.19
CA ALA A 136 28.78 -23.01 14.21
C ALA A 136 29.78 -22.78 13.06
N SER A 137 30.21 -23.87 12.43
CA SER A 137 31.15 -23.83 11.30
C SER A 137 30.50 -23.20 10.05
N GLY A 138 31.29 -22.63 9.14
CA GLY A 138 30.77 -21.96 7.93
C GLY A 138 29.86 -22.87 7.08
N LYS A 139 30.25 -24.13 6.87
CA LYS A 139 29.46 -25.13 6.12
C LYS A 139 28.15 -25.52 6.81
N GLU A 140 28.14 -25.46 8.14
CA GLU A 140 26.95 -25.75 8.93
C GLU A 140 25.97 -24.58 8.87
N LYS A 141 26.47 -23.35 9.02
CA LYS A 141 25.66 -22.12 8.91
C LYS A 141 24.87 -22.03 7.60
N GLU A 142 25.47 -22.43 6.47
CA GLU A 142 24.83 -22.44 5.15
C GLU A 142 23.55 -23.29 5.07
N GLN A 143 23.39 -24.26 5.99
CA GLN A 143 22.22 -25.14 6.02
C GLN A 143 21.05 -24.56 6.83
N TYR A 144 21.29 -23.53 7.64
CA TYR A 144 20.28 -22.94 8.50
C TYR A 144 19.76 -21.62 7.96
N LYS A 145 18.47 -21.37 8.18
CA LYS A 145 17.83 -20.07 7.93
C LYS A 145 17.57 -19.37 9.24
N ILE A 146 18.06 -18.14 9.37
CA ILE A 146 17.76 -17.30 10.53
C ILE A 146 16.29 -16.87 10.52
N GLN A 147 15.63 -17.05 11.65
CA GLN A 147 14.27 -16.59 11.91
C GLN A 147 14.25 -15.73 13.17
N THR A 148 13.47 -14.65 13.13
CA THR A 148 13.25 -13.78 14.31
C THR A 148 11.92 -14.14 14.94
N ARG A 149 11.93 -14.42 16.25
CA ARG A 149 10.76 -14.72 17.07
C ARG A 149 10.42 -13.50 17.92
N TYR A 150 9.25 -12.96 17.68
CA TYR A 150 8.76 -11.75 18.36
C TYR A 150 7.85 -12.15 19.52
N THR A 151 7.95 -11.42 20.64
CA THR A 151 7.08 -11.59 21.81
C THR A 151 6.25 -10.33 22.06
N ASP A 152 5.20 -10.42 22.86
CA ASP A 152 4.39 -9.28 23.29
C ASP A 152 4.90 -8.63 24.60
N THR A 153 6.01 -9.14 25.13
CA THR A 153 6.64 -8.66 26.36
C THR A 153 7.46 -7.41 26.07
N PRO A 154 7.23 -6.29 26.81
CA PRO A 154 8.07 -5.11 26.69
C PRO A 154 9.53 -5.42 26.98
N LEU A 155 10.43 -4.75 26.26
CA LEU A 155 11.83 -4.72 26.61
C LEU A 155 12.05 -3.67 27.71
N GLU A 156 12.58 -4.12 28.83
CA GLU A 156 13.16 -3.26 29.86
C GLU A 156 14.67 -3.46 29.78
N ILE A 157 15.42 -2.37 29.54
CA ILE A 157 16.88 -2.40 29.50
C ILE A 157 17.37 -2.27 30.93
N THR A 158 18.00 -3.31 31.46
CA THR A 158 18.56 -3.33 32.82
C THR A 158 20.02 -2.90 32.83
N GLU A 159 20.57 -2.60 34.01
CA GLU A 159 22.01 -2.29 34.14
C GLU A 159 22.91 -3.44 33.66
N GLU A 160 22.46 -4.69 33.81
CA GLU A 160 23.21 -5.87 33.36
C GLU A 160 23.19 -6.01 31.82
N ASP A 161 22.07 -5.63 31.19
CA ASP A 161 21.96 -5.54 29.74
C ASP A 161 22.93 -4.48 29.20
N VAL A 162 22.97 -3.29 29.82
CA VAL A 162 23.89 -2.20 29.45
C VAL A 162 25.34 -2.69 29.47
N LYS A 163 25.78 -3.34 30.56
CA LYS A 163 27.14 -3.92 30.64
C LYS A 163 27.41 -4.92 29.53
N THR A 164 26.43 -5.77 29.23
CA THR A 164 26.53 -6.79 28.17
C THR A 164 26.69 -6.12 26.80
N TYR A 165 25.90 -5.09 26.51
CA TYR A 165 25.95 -4.35 25.26
C TYR A 165 27.26 -3.57 25.11
N GLU A 166 27.70 -2.86 26.16
CA GLU A 166 28.98 -2.15 26.16
C GLU A 166 30.15 -3.11 25.91
N LYS A 167 30.18 -4.26 26.60
CA LYS A 167 31.21 -5.27 26.41
C LYS A 167 31.26 -5.74 24.96
N PHE A 168 30.13 -6.21 24.42
CA PHE A 168 30.06 -6.67 23.03
C PHE A 168 30.49 -5.59 22.04
N LEU A 169 29.97 -4.37 22.16
CA LEU A 169 30.24 -3.27 21.24
C LEU A 169 31.70 -2.78 21.32
N SER A 170 32.34 -2.90 22.49
CA SER A 170 33.76 -2.59 22.67
C SER A 170 34.67 -3.64 22.05
N GLU A 171 34.29 -4.92 22.13
CA GLU A 171 35.07 -6.06 21.61
C GLU A 171 34.91 -6.23 20.09
N ASN A 172 33.75 -5.85 19.54
CA ASN A 172 33.45 -5.95 18.11
C ASN A 172 34.12 -4.81 17.29
N SER A 173 34.99 -5.17 16.34
CA SER A 173 35.75 -4.21 15.52
C SER A 173 34.89 -3.27 14.69
N ASP A 174 33.78 -3.77 14.15
CA ASP A 174 32.91 -3.05 13.22
C ASP A 174 31.96 -2.09 13.97
N ALA A 175 31.63 -2.44 15.21
CA ALA A 175 30.77 -1.65 16.08
C ALA A 175 31.53 -0.56 16.85
N ARG A 176 32.82 -0.78 17.17
CA ARG A 176 33.62 0.07 18.06
C ARG A 176 33.59 1.55 17.69
N LYS A 177 33.72 1.88 16.40
CA LYS A 177 33.68 3.28 15.95
C LYS A 177 32.33 3.96 16.23
N SER A 178 31.23 3.25 15.98
CA SER A 178 29.87 3.75 16.24
C SER A 178 29.62 3.88 17.74
N PHE A 179 30.09 2.91 18.53
CA PHE A 179 29.99 2.93 19.98
C PHE A 179 30.77 4.09 20.62
N SER A 180 32.01 4.32 20.20
CA SER A 180 32.81 5.45 20.70
C SER A 180 32.27 6.84 20.33
N ALA A 181 31.32 6.91 19.39
CA ALA A 181 30.66 8.15 19.00
C ALA A 181 29.40 8.45 19.83
N LEU A 182 28.95 7.54 20.69
CA LEU A 182 27.81 7.79 21.57
C LEU A 182 28.19 8.76 22.69
N ASP A 183 27.29 9.69 23.01
CA ASP A 183 27.42 10.53 24.19
C ASP A 183 26.88 9.77 25.42
N LYS A 184 27.80 9.39 26.32
CA LYS A 184 27.46 8.67 27.56
C LYS A 184 26.61 9.49 28.53
N ASN A 185 26.52 10.80 28.35
CA ASN A 185 25.72 11.69 29.19
C ASN A 185 24.32 11.94 28.62
N ALA A 186 24.01 11.40 27.44
CA ALA A 186 22.69 11.53 26.85
C ALA A 186 21.65 10.75 27.67
N GLU A 187 20.46 11.32 27.84
CA GLU A 187 19.35 10.70 28.58
C GLU A 187 18.88 9.38 27.94
N ASP A 188 19.04 9.23 26.63
CA ASP A 188 18.68 8.04 25.87
C ASP A 188 19.89 7.11 25.57
N TYR A 189 21.01 7.27 26.29
CA TYR A 189 22.24 6.50 26.05
C TYR A 189 21.99 4.99 26.01
N ASP A 190 21.31 4.43 27.01
CA ASP A 190 21.03 2.99 27.09
C ASP A 190 20.21 2.48 25.90
N LEU A 191 19.27 3.31 25.42
CA LEU A 191 18.46 3.01 24.25
C LEU A 191 19.29 3.04 22.96
N GLN A 192 20.15 4.05 22.81
CA GLN A 192 21.07 4.13 21.66
C GLN A 192 22.06 2.97 21.65
N LEU A 193 22.56 2.58 22.83
CA LEU A 193 23.44 1.43 23.03
C LEU A 193 22.74 0.14 22.58
N TYR A 194 21.50 -0.06 23.02
CA TYR A 194 20.68 -1.20 22.59
C TYR A 194 20.48 -1.23 21.07
N TYR A 195 20.19 -0.10 20.42
CA TYR A 195 20.05 -0.06 18.96
C TYR A 195 21.34 -0.42 18.21
N LEU A 196 22.50 0.00 18.71
CA LEU A 196 23.78 -0.44 18.16
C LEU A 196 23.97 -1.94 18.38
N TYR A 197 23.69 -2.43 19.59
CA TYR A 197 23.78 -3.85 19.91
C TYR A 197 22.92 -4.68 18.94
N VAL A 198 21.65 -4.33 18.75
CA VAL A 198 20.76 -5.02 17.81
C VAL A 198 21.30 -5.01 16.38
N LYS A 199 21.81 -3.86 15.92
CA LYS A 199 22.35 -3.68 14.57
C LYS A 199 23.56 -4.57 14.28
N TYR A 200 24.46 -4.73 15.26
CA TYR A 200 25.74 -5.43 15.05
C TYR A 200 25.72 -6.88 15.54
N TYR A 201 24.88 -7.22 16.51
CA TYR A 201 24.76 -8.57 17.03
C TYR A 201 23.86 -9.44 16.15
N TYR A 202 22.62 -9.00 15.88
CA TYR A 202 21.63 -9.82 15.17
C TYR A 202 21.70 -9.68 13.65
N SER A 203 21.29 -10.73 12.94
CA SER A 203 21.25 -10.74 11.47
C SER A 203 19.94 -10.11 10.97
N SER A 204 20.06 -8.94 10.33
CA SER A 204 18.97 -8.30 9.56
C SER A 204 17.64 -8.13 10.30
N VAL A 205 17.68 -7.73 11.57
CA VAL A 205 16.48 -7.39 12.34
C VAL A 205 15.90 -6.08 11.81
N SER A 206 14.62 -6.10 11.44
CA SER A 206 13.90 -4.92 10.97
C SER A 206 12.52 -4.85 11.60
N SER A 207 12.02 -3.63 11.77
CA SER A 207 10.67 -3.37 12.21
C SER A 207 9.74 -3.11 11.02
N VAL A 208 8.47 -3.49 11.15
CA VAL A 208 7.38 -3.08 10.25
C VAL A 208 7.03 -1.60 10.42
N LEU A 209 7.39 -0.98 11.54
CA LEU A 209 7.23 0.45 11.77
C LEU A 209 8.40 1.19 11.11
N VAL A 210 8.11 1.96 10.07
CA VAL A 210 9.12 2.77 9.36
C VAL A 210 9.82 3.71 10.33
N GLY A 211 11.15 3.65 10.35
CA GLY A 211 12.01 4.47 11.22
C GLY A 211 12.35 3.85 12.56
N ALA A 212 11.68 2.76 12.98
CA ALA A 212 12.08 2.03 14.19
C ALA A 212 13.39 1.26 13.96
N LYS A 213 14.34 1.42 14.89
CA LYS A 213 15.70 0.83 14.81
C LYS A 213 15.78 -0.58 15.41
N ALA A 214 14.74 -1.03 16.09
CA ALA A 214 14.59 -2.36 16.64
C ALA A 214 13.09 -2.75 16.66
N PRO A 215 12.75 -4.04 16.89
CA PRO A 215 11.38 -4.49 16.94
C PRO A 215 10.57 -3.80 18.03
N VAL A 216 9.37 -3.37 17.66
CA VAL A 216 8.38 -2.76 18.55
C VAL A 216 7.14 -3.64 18.64
N LEU A 217 6.23 -3.31 19.55
CA LEU A 217 5.01 -4.08 19.80
C LEU A 217 4.21 -4.42 18.54
N ARG A 218 4.17 -3.52 17.56
CA ARG A 218 3.49 -3.75 16.29
C ARG A 218 4.09 -4.92 15.50
N ASP A 219 5.40 -5.14 15.61
CA ASP A 219 6.09 -6.26 14.95
C ASP A 219 5.54 -7.60 15.42
N TYR A 220 5.28 -7.75 16.72
CA TYR A 220 4.70 -8.98 17.27
C TYR A 220 3.39 -9.34 16.54
N TYR A 221 2.44 -8.42 16.49
CA TYR A 221 1.13 -8.69 15.89
C TYR A 221 1.19 -8.84 14.36
N TYR A 222 1.96 -8.00 13.68
CA TYR A 222 2.08 -8.07 12.22
C TYR A 222 2.78 -9.35 11.77
N ARG A 223 3.90 -9.71 12.41
CA ARG A 223 4.72 -10.85 12.02
C ARG A 223 4.06 -12.18 12.39
N ASN A 224 3.45 -12.26 13.58
CA ASN A 224 2.85 -13.52 14.05
C ASN A 224 1.47 -13.79 13.46
N TYR A 225 0.67 -12.75 13.18
CA TYR A 225 -0.73 -12.95 12.77
C TYR A 225 -1.04 -12.44 11.36
N ILE A 226 -0.65 -11.21 10.99
CA ILE A 226 -1.05 -10.65 9.68
C ILE A 226 -0.27 -11.32 8.54
N LEU A 227 1.06 -11.39 8.62
CA LEU A 227 1.88 -11.96 7.55
C LEU A 227 1.76 -13.49 7.43
N ASN A 228 1.31 -14.16 8.49
CA ASN A 228 1.11 -15.61 8.51
C ASN A 228 -0.25 -16.05 7.91
N GLY A 229 -0.97 -15.16 7.24
CA GLY A 229 -2.14 -15.50 6.44
C GLY A 229 -3.50 -15.38 7.14
N ASN A 230 -3.57 -14.74 8.32
CA ASN A 230 -4.87 -14.46 8.92
C ASN A 230 -5.61 -13.38 8.13
N ALA A 231 -6.74 -13.76 7.53
CA ALA A 231 -7.49 -12.91 6.63
C ALA A 231 -8.61 -12.10 7.31
N TYR A 232 -8.98 -12.41 8.56
CA TYR A 232 -10.19 -11.88 9.20
C TYR A 232 -9.90 -11.40 10.61
N TYR A 233 -9.84 -10.08 10.80
CA TYR A 233 -9.42 -9.50 12.07
C TYR A 233 -9.85 -8.04 12.28
N PHE A 234 -9.76 -7.59 13.52
CA PHE A 234 -9.76 -6.17 13.89
C PHE A 234 -8.80 -5.92 15.05
N TYR A 235 -7.85 -5.01 14.86
CA TYR A 235 -6.82 -4.66 15.83
C TYR A 235 -6.95 -3.20 16.22
N VAL A 236 -6.89 -2.93 17.51
CA VAL A 236 -6.80 -1.57 18.08
C VAL A 236 -5.45 -1.41 18.76
N PHE A 237 -4.65 -0.49 18.24
CA PHE A 237 -3.41 -0.03 18.83
C PHE A 237 -3.58 1.38 19.40
N ASP A 238 -2.57 1.87 20.12
CA ASP A 238 -2.58 3.22 20.69
C ASP A 238 -2.91 4.30 19.66
N ASN A 239 -2.33 4.29 18.46
CA ASN A 239 -2.49 5.40 17.50
C ASN A 239 -3.22 5.03 16.22
N MET A 240 -3.64 3.77 16.07
CA MET A 240 -4.32 3.30 14.87
C MET A 240 -5.18 2.06 15.11
N ILE A 241 -6.12 1.84 14.21
CA ILE A 241 -6.82 0.59 14.01
C ILE A 241 -6.36 -0.06 12.69
N ALA A 242 -6.47 -1.38 12.62
CA ALA A 242 -6.30 -2.15 11.40
C ALA A 242 -7.37 -3.25 11.36
N GLY A 243 -7.98 -3.47 10.20
CA GLY A 243 -8.98 -4.52 10.06
C GLY A 243 -8.94 -5.18 8.71
N SER A 244 -9.45 -6.41 8.67
CA SER A 244 -9.65 -7.16 7.45
C SER A 244 -10.95 -7.93 7.55
N PHE A 245 -11.82 -7.77 6.56
CA PHE A 245 -13.13 -8.40 6.51
C PHE A 245 -13.56 -8.71 5.08
N LYS A 246 -14.65 -9.47 4.98
CA LYS A 246 -15.31 -9.76 3.70
C LYS A 246 -16.74 -9.24 3.77
N THR A 247 -17.16 -8.53 2.72
CA THR A 247 -18.56 -8.13 2.58
C THR A 247 -19.45 -9.35 2.36
N ASP A 248 -20.75 -9.21 2.56
CA ASP A 248 -21.74 -10.26 2.34
C ASP A 248 -21.80 -10.67 0.84
N GLY A 249 -21.49 -9.72 -0.05
CA GLY A 249 -21.29 -9.97 -1.50
C GLY A 249 -19.94 -10.62 -1.85
N GLY A 250 -19.11 -10.90 -0.85
CA GLY A 250 -17.87 -11.66 -0.97
C GLY A 250 -16.62 -10.86 -1.33
N VAL A 251 -16.66 -9.52 -1.24
CA VAL A 251 -15.52 -8.65 -1.55
C VAL A 251 -14.60 -8.55 -0.33
N PRO A 252 -13.32 -8.97 -0.41
CA PRO A 252 -12.36 -8.73 0.67
C PRO A 252 -12.00 -7.25 0.81
N VAL A 253 -11.92 -6.78 2.05
CA VAL A 253 -11.58 -5.42 2.44
C VAL A 253 -10.50 -5.48 3.51
N VAL A 254 -9.38 -4.79 3.28
CA VAL A 254 -8.34 -4.57 4.28
C VAL A 254 -8.23 -3.07 4.48
N PHE A 255 -8.20 -2.61 5.73
CA PHE A 255 -8.16 -1.19 6.04
C PHE A 255 -7.27 -0.90 7.24
N GLY A 256 -6.83 0.34 7.32
CA GLY A 256 -6.20 0.92 8.50
C GLY A 256 -6.71 2.33 8.72
N GLY A 257 -6.64 2.80 9.96
CA GLY A 257 -7.09 4.13 10.35
C GLY A 257 -6.28 4.68 11.51
N TYR A 258 -5.60 5.80 11.33
CA TYR A 258 -4.95 6.58 12.38
C TYR A 258 -5.95 7.38 13.19
N LEU A 259 -5.67 7.47 14.49
CA LEU A 259 -6.58 8.09 15.46
C LEU A 259 -6.34 9.59 15.64
N ASN A 260 -5.30 10.16 15.02
CA ASN A 260 -4.85 11.54 15.20
C ASN A 260 -5.86 12.64 14.82
N LYS A 261 -6.93 12.32 14.10
CA LYS A 261 -8.03 13.25 13.81
C LYS A 261 -9.39 12.72 14.30
N CYS A 262 -9.39 11.64 15.08
CA CYS A 262 -10.60 11.17 15.72
C CYS A 262 -10.96 12.12 16.87
N THR A 263 -12.25 12.23 17.16
CA THR A 263 -12.73 13.04 18.30
C THR A 263 -12.36 12.37 19.60
N ASP A 264 -11.91 13.17 20.57
CA ASP A 264 -11.63 12.71 21.92
C ASP A 264 -12.91 12.29 22.65
N GLY A 265 -12.76 11.32 23.56
CA GLY A 265 -13.83 10.78 24.40
C GLY A 265 -13.95 9.26 24.29
N ARG A 266 -14.94 8.73 25.01
CA ARG A 266 -15.26 7.30 24.99
C ARG A 266 -15.98 6.90 23.72
N ILE A 267 -15.63 5.75 23.17
CA ILE A 267 -16.25 5.22 21.96
C ILE A 267 -17.65 4.69 22.29
N GLY A 268 -18.68 5.48 22.00
CA GLY A 268 -20.08 5.07 22.16
C GLY A 268 -20.64 4.26 20.99
N ASP A 269 -20.22 4.58 19.76
CA ASP A 269 -20.57 3.82 18.55
C ASP A 269 -19.30 3.41 17.80
N ILE A 270 -18.94 2.13 17.97
CA ILE A 270 -17.75 1.55 17.34
C ILE A 270 -17.83 1.53 15.81
N HIS A 271 -19.02 1.42 15.22
CA HIS A 271 -19.18 1.34 13.77
C HIS A 271 -18.90 2.69 13.12
N SER A 272 -19.42 3.77 13.70
CA SER A 272 -19.11 5.14 13.27
C SER A 272 -17.64 5.46 13.51
N PHE A 273 -17.08 5.08 14.67
CA PHE A 273 -15.65 5.26 14.96
C PHE A 273 -14.74 4.59 13.93
N ILE A 274 -15.03 3.35 13.52
CA ILE A 274 -14.23 2.65 12.50
C ILE A 274 -14.26 3.41 11.16
N LYS A 275 -15.42 3.91 10.76
CA LYS A 275 -15.57 4.73 9.54
C LYS A 275 -14.80 6.04 9.65
N ASP A 276 -14.91 6.73 10.77
CA ASP A 276 -14.21 7.99 11.01
C ASP A 276 -12.68 7.81 11.04
N ALA A 277 -12.19 6.78 11.73
CA ALA A 277 -10.77 6.45 11.77
C ALA A 277 -10.22 6.03 10.40
N TYR A 278 -11.03 5.38 9.56
CA TYR A 278 -10.63 5.13 8.17
C TYR A 278 -10.53 6.43 7.35
N TYR A 279 -11.59 7.26 7.37
CA TYR A 279 -11.64 8.48 6.56
C TYR A 279 -10.70 9.58 7.05
N SER A 280 -10.34 9.63 8.33
CA SER A 280 -9.27 10.49 8.87
C SER A 280 -7.92 10.26 8.18
N THR A 281 -7.74 9.03 7.68
CA THR A 281 -6.47 8.49 7.17
C THR A 281 -6.38 8.52 5.66
N ALA A 282 -7.52 8.64 4.96
CA ALA A 282 -7.58 8.68 3.50
C ALA A 282 -6.64 9.75 2.90
N GLY A 283 -6.49 10.91 3.56
CA GLY A 283 -5.54 11.94 3.15
C GLY A 283 -4.06 11.54 3.34
N TYR A 284 -3.73 10.80 4.40
CA TYR A 284 -2.36 10.33 4.65
C TYR A 284 -1.95 9.21 3.69
N THR A 285 -2.89 8.33 3.34
CA THR A 285 -2.64 7.23 2.41
C THR A 285 -2.56 7.68 0.96
N PHE A 286 -2.97 8.93 0.64
CA PHE A 286 -2.84 9.52 -0.69
C PHE A 286 -1.43 9.37 -1.29
N THR A 287 -0.38 9.52 -0.47
CA THR A 287 1.01 9.32 -0.92
C THR A 287 1.25 7.91 -1.46
N SER A 288 0.68 6.89 -0.81
CA SER A 288 0.78 5.50 -1.29
C SER A 288 0.08 5.32 -2.63
N TYR A 289 -1.13 5.90 -2.81
CA TYR A 289 -1.83 5.87 -4.10
C TYR A 289 -1.07 6.65 -5.19
N PHE A 290 -0.43 7.76 -4.84
CA PHE A 290 0.42 8.52 -5.75
C PHE A 290 1.61 7.69 -6.23
N VAL A 291 2.31 7.00 -5.32
CA VAL A 291 3.40 6.07 -5.67
C VAL A 291 2.89 4.91 -6.53
N SER A 292 1.73 4.33 -6.21
CA SER A 292 1.11 3.30 -7.05
C SER A 292 0.79 3.83 -8.45
N ALA A 293 0.22 5.03 -8.57
CA ALA A 293 -0.05 5.66 -9.87
C ALA A 293 1.24 5.94 -10.66
N ILE A 294 2.34 6.32 -10.00
CA ILE A 294 3.65 6.47 -10.66
C ILE A 294 4.09 5.16 -11.29
N SER A 295 3.92 4.04 -10.60
CA SER A 295 4.30 2.73 -11.16
C SER A 295 3.45 2.30 -12.36
N GLN A 296 2.33 2.99 -12.63
CA GLN A 296 1.51 2.81 -13.83
C GLN A 296 1.91 3.74 -15.01
N LEU A 297 2.82 4.71 -14.79
CA LEU A 297 3.33 5.59 -15.86
C LEU A 297 3.92 4.82 -17.06
N PRO A 298 4.67 3.72 -16.89
CA PRO A 298 5.14 2.93 -18.02
C PRO A 298 4.00 2.49 -18.94
N ALA A 299 2.85 2.07 -18.38
CA ALA A 299 1.70 1.68 -19.20
C ALA A 299 1.11 2.87 -19.97
N LEU A 300 0.98 4.04 -19.32
CA LEU A 300 0.51 5.28 -19.95
C LEU A 300 1.41 5.75 -21.10
N ILE A 301 2.69 5.38 -21.11
CA ILE A 301 3.67 5.75 -22.14
C ILE A 301 3.78 4.67 -23.23
N PHE A 302 3.95 3.40 -22.84
CA PHE A 302 4.21 2.32 -23.78
C PHE A 302 2.99 1.90 -24.58
N ILE A 303 1.79 1.91 -24.00
CA ILE A 303 0.58 1.53 -24.73
C ILE A 303 0.35 2.48 -25.94
N PRO A 304 0.37 3.81 -25.79
CA PRO A 304 0.29 4.73 -26.94
C PRO A 304 1.41 4.55 -27.95
N LEU A 305 2.65 4.28 -27.50
CA LEU A 305 3.79 4.01 -28.40
C LEU A 305 3.55 2.77 -29.27
N ILE A 306 3.11 1.67 -28.65
CA ILE A 306 2.82 0.41 -29.35
C ILE A 306 1.66 0.60 -30.33
N LEU A 307 0.57 1.27 -29.91
CA LEU A 307 -0.56 1.54 -30.79
C LEU A 307 -0.19 2.45 -31.96
N ALA A 308 0.67 3.45 -31.72
CA ALA A 308 1.20 4.29 -32.79
C ALA A 308 2.08 3.51 -33.77
N LEU A 309 2.87 2.55 -33.27
CA LEU A 309 3.69 1.67 -34.11
C LEU A 309 2.83 0.77 -34.99
N ILE A 310 1.76 0.20 -34.41
CA ILE A 310 0.77 -0.60 -35.15
C ILE A 310 0.09 0.28 -36.21
N MET A 311 -0.44 1.44 -35.82
CA MET A 311 -1.09 2.38 -36.74
C MET A 311 -0.17 2.77 -37.89
N TRP A 312 1.11 3.04 -37.61
CA TRP A 312 2.12 3.34 -38.62
C TRP A 312 2.47 2.15 -39.52
N GLY A 313 2.56 0.95 -38.96
CA GLY A 313 2.86 -0.28 -39.70
C GLY A 313 1.75 -0.62 -40.71
N ILE A 314 0.50 -0.64 -40.25
CA ILE A 314 -0.66 -0.79 -41.13
C ILE A 314 -0.68 0.41 -42.10
N GLY A 315 -0.33 1.61 -41.59
CA GLY A 315 -0.03 2.88 -42.27
C GLY A 315 0.53 2.78 -43.70
N LYS A 316 1.52 1.90 -43.82
CA LYS A 316 2.25 1.70 -45.07
C LYS A 316 1.48 0.90 -46.12
N ALA A 317 0.53 0.07 -45.71
CA ALA A 317 -0.20 -0.85 -46.60
C ALA A 317 -1.45 -0.25 -47.25
N VAL A 318 -2.08 0.76 -46.64
CA VAL A 318 -3.25 1.46 -47.24
C VAL A 318 -2.74 2.59 -48.13
N LYS A 319 -3.32 2.77 -49.32
CA LYS A 319 -2.88 3.80 -50.29
C LYS A 319 -3.03 5.22 -49.73
N ASP A 320 -4.25 5.63 -49.38
CA ASP A 320 -4.55 7.03 -49.05
C ASP A 320 -5.29 7.19 -47.71
N GLY A 321 -5.13 8.38 -47.10
CA GLY A 321 -6.11 8.85 -46.11
C GLY A 321 -5.73 8.87 -44.63
N TRP A 322 -4.54 8.41 -44.29
CA TRP A 322 -4.01 8.44 -42.92
C TRP A 322 -2.55 8.93 -42.88
N GLU A 323 -2.10 9.25 -41.67
CA GLU A 323 -0.74 9.68 -41.40
C GLU A 323 0.26 8.54 -41.63
N LYS A 324 1.36 8.83 -42.33
CA LYS A 324 2.36 7.83 -42.75
C LYS A 324 3.64 7.88 -41.94
N THR A 325 3.83 8.94 -41.16
CA THR A 325 4.97 9.08 -40.26
C THR A 325 4.64 8.49 -38.90
N TYR A 326 5.62 7.82 -38.28
CA TYR A 326 5.45 7.30 -36.92
C TYR A 326 5.16 8.43 -35.92
N GLY A 327 5.89 9.55 -36.01
CA GLY A 327 5.69 10.71 -35.15
C GLY A 327 4.29 11.31 -35.27
N GLY A 328 3.73 11.35 -36.48
CA GLY A 328 2.35 11.81 -36.68
C GLY A 328 1.32 10.82 -36.12
N CYS A 329 1.50 9.51 -36.34
CA CYS A 329 0.64 8.47 -35.73
C CYS A 329 0.68 8.55 -34.20
N PHE A 330 1.86 8.74 -33.62
CA PHE A 330 2.03 8.89 -32.18
C PHE A 330 1.31 10.12 -31.64
N LYS A 331 1.39 11.27 -32.32
CA LYS A 331 0.64 12.47 -31.94
C LYS A 331 -0.87 12.25 -32.01
N ILE A 332 -1.37 11.54 -33.03
CA ILE A 332 -2.79 11.22 -33.18
C ILE A 332 -3.25 10.32 -32.03
N VAL A 333 -2.56 9.20 -31.77
CA VAL A 333 -2.90 8.28 -30.67
C VAL A 333 -2.88 9.01 -29.32
N ASN A 334 -1.86 9.84 -29.06
CA ASN A 334 -1.79 10.63 -27.83
C ASN A 334 -2.90 11.68 -27.69
N SER A 335 -3.50 12.13 -28.79
CA SER A 335 -4.66 13.02 -28.71
C SER A 335 -5.89 12.34 -28.08
N PHE A 336 -5.92 11.01 -28.02
CA PHE A 336 -6.99 10.21 -27.40
C PHE A 336 -6.70 9.82 -25.96
N VAL A 337 -5.42 9.84 -25.55
CA VAL A 337 -4.92 9.26 -24.29
C VAL A 337 -5.65 9.79 -23.06
N TRP A 338 -5.83 11.11 -22.93
CA TRP A 338 -6.41 11.66 -21.71
C TRP A 338 -7.91 11.33 -21.54
N VAL A 339 -8.68 11.26 -22.63
CA VAL A 339 -10.09 10.84 -22.58
C VAL A 339 -10.18 9.34 -22.32
N SER A 340 -9.31 8.53 -22.93
CA SER A 340 -9.22 7.10 -22.61
C SER A 340 -8.92 6.87 -21.12
N ALA A 341 -8.04 7.68 -20.53
CA ALA A 341 -7.73 7.62 -19.11
C ALA A 341 -8.90 8.09 -18.24
N LEU A 342 -9.65 9.12 -18.64
CA LEU A 342 -10.88 9.53 -17.97
C LEU A 342 -11.93 8.42 -17.97
N ILE A 343 -12.19 7.80 -19.12
CA ILE A 343 -13.12 6.66 -19.23
C ILE A 343 -12.65 5.51 -18.33
N THR A 344 -11.35 5.22 -18.36
CA THR A 344 -10.73 4.21 -17.47
C THR A 344 -10.99 4.53 -16.01
N ALA A 345 -10.76 5.77 -15.58
CA ALA A 345 -10.98 6.20 -14.20
C ALA A 345 -12.45 6.05 -13.77
N ILE A 346 -13.41 6.40 -14.64
CA ILE A 346 -14.84 6.23 -14.37
C ILE A 346 -15.18 4.74 -14.24
N VAL A 347 -14.72 3.90 -15.16
CA VAL A 347 -14.95 2.45 -15.12
C VAL A 347 -14.35 1.85 -13.86
N THR A 348 -13.09 2.17 -13.54
CA THR A 348 -12.40 1.74 -12.33
C THR A 348 -13.16 2.18 -11.07
N PHE A 349 -13.63 3.44 -11.02
CA PHE A 349 -14.42 3.95 -9.90
C PHE A 349 -15.71 3.16 -9.71
N VAL A 350 -16.50 2.98 -10.77
CA VAL A 350 -17.78 2.24 -10.72
C VAL A 350 -17.56 0.77 -10.35
N CYS A 351 -16.61 0.10 -11.01
CA CYS A 351 -16.28 -1.30 -10.73
C CYS A 351 -15.69 -1.49 -9.33
N GLY A 352 -15.05 -0.46 -8.76
CA GLY A 352 -14.56 -0.45 -7.38
C GLY A 352 -15.66 -0.75 -6.36
N TRP A 353 -16.91 -0.40 -6.62
CA TRP A 353 -18.02 -0.73 -5.71
C TRP A 353 -18.27 -2.24 -5.60
N PHE A 354 -17.89 -3.02 -6.61
CA PHE A 354 -18.22 -4.44 -6.73
C PHE A 354 -17.00 -5.36 -6.66
N ALA A 355 -15.79 -4.81 -6.77
CA ALA A 355 -14.57 -5.59 -6.88
C ALA A 355 -13.45 -5.07 -5.96
N PRO A 356 -12.48 -5.93 -5.59
CA PRO A 356 -11.36 -5.51 -4.75
C PRO A 356 -10.50 -4.41 -5.42
N PRO A 357 -10.03 -3.41 -4.67
CA PRO A 357 -9.18 -2.33 -5.20
C PRO A 357 -7.93 -2.86 -5.91
N ARG A 358 -7.29 -3.90 -5.38
CA ARG A 358 -6.10 -4.52 -5.98
C ARG A 358 -6.36 -5.11 -7.36
N LEU A 359 -7.56 -5.66 -7.59
CA LEU A 359 -7.97 -6.14 -8.91
C LEU A 359 -8.23 -4.96 -9.86
N MET A 360 -8.88 -3.91 -9.37
CA MET A 360 -9.11 -2.70 -10.16
C MET A 360 -7.78 -2.07 -10.60
N TYR A 361 -6.82 -1.96 -9.69
CA TYR A 361 -5.47 -1.48 -9.97
C TYR A 361 -4.76 -2.23 -11.10
N SER A 362 -4.83 -3.57 -11.10
CA SER A 362 -4.19 -4.38 -12.14
C SER A 362 -4.92 -4.30 -13.50
N LEU A 363 -6.23 -4.06 -13.48
CA LEU A 363 -7.04 -3.94 -14.71
C LEU A 363 -7.00 -2.56 -15.35
N MET A 364 -6.60 -1.48 -14.63
CA MET A 364 -6.61 -0.13 -15.22
C MET A 364 -5.81 -0.03 -16.53
N PRO A 365 -4.58 -0.57 -16.65
CA PRO A 365 -3.84 -0.54 -17.91
C PRO A 365 -4.54 -1.29 -19.05
N VAL A 366 -5.22 -2.38 -18.73
CA VAL A 366 -5.95 -3.22 -19.70
C VAL A 366 -7.18 -2.47 -20.22
N ILE A 367 -7.96 -1.87 -19.31
CA ILE A 367 -9.12 -1.05 -19.65
C ILE A 367 -8.67 0.15 -20.50
N PHE A 368 -7.63 0.85 -20.08
CA PHE A 368 -7.05 1.98 -20.82
C PHE A 368 -6.58 1.58 -22.21
N GLY A 369 -5.82 0.48 -22.32
CA GLY A 369 -5.37 -0.06 -23.59
C GLY A 369 -6.53 -0.45 -24.50
N GLY A 370 -7.57 -1.09 -23.96
CA GLY A 370 -8.78 -1.45 -24.69
C GLY A 370 -9.52 -0.23 -25.25
N VAL A 371 -9.80 0.77 -24.41
CA VAL A 371 -10.48 2.01 -24.83
C VAL A 371 -9.66 2.74 -25.90
N LEU A 372 -8.34 2.86 -25.70
CA LEU A 372 -7.45 3.53 -26.64
C LEU A 372 -7.32 2.77 -27.97
N LEU A 373 -7.23 1.44 -27.92
CA LEU A 373 -7.21 0.58 -29.10
C LEU A 373 -8.49 0.73 -29.92
N ILE A 374 -9.66 0.63 -29.28
CA ILE A 374 -10.97 0.79 -29.95
C ILE A 374 -11.02 2.15 -30.64
N ARG A 375 -10.66 3.22 -29.93
CA ARG A 375 -10.71 4.57 -30.50
C ARG A 375 -9.76 4.75 -31.68
N THR A 376 -8.54 4.20 -31.56
CA THR A 376 -7.53 4.24 -32.63
C THR A 376 -7.99 3.44 -33.85
N ALA A 377 -8.58 2.26 -33.65
CA ALA A 377 -9.16 1.45 -34.73
C ALA A 377 -10.29 2.19 -35.45
N VAL A 378 -11.22 2.81 -34.70
CA VAL A 378 -12.29 3.63 -35.27
C VAL A 378 -11.73 4.77 -36.13
N TYR A 379 -10.70 5.47 -35.65
CA TYR A 379 -10.02 6.52 -36.43
C TYR A 379 -9.48 5.96 -37.75
N CYS A 380 -8.76 4.85 -37.71
CA CYS A 380 -8.18 4.22 -38.90
C CYS A 380 -9.25 3.76 -39.90
N ILE A 381 -10.32 3.11 -39.44
CA ILE A 381 -11.41 2.62 -40.28
C ILE A 381 -12.15 3.77 -40.95
N LEU A 382 -12.55 4.80 -40.20
CA LEU A 382 -13.27 5.94 -40.76
C LEU A 382 -12.43 6.73 -41.75
N ARG A 383 -11.12 6.87 -41.49
CA ARG A 383 -10.19 7.47 -42.45
C ARG A 383 -10.04 6.63 -43.71
N ALA A 384 -9.90 5.31 -43.62
CA ALA A 384 -9.84 4.45 -44.79
C ALA A 384 -11.13 4.53 -45.64
N VAL A 385 -12.30 4.47 -45.00
CA VAL A 385 -13.61 4.48 -45.68
C VAL A 385 -13.91 5.82 -46.34
N ASN A 386 -13.69 6.94 -45.65
CA ASN A 386 -13.99 8.26 -46.21
C ASN A 386 -13.13 8.62 -47.43
N ASN A 387 -11.90 8.10 -47.47
CA ASN A 387 -11.02 8.31 -48.63
C ASN A 387 -11.26 7.30 -49.75
N ALA A 388 -11.88 6.14 -49.50
CA ALA A 388 -12.34 5.24 -50.56
C ALA A 388 -13.59 5.78 -51.30
N LYS A 389 -14.28 6.77 -50.73
CA LYS A 389 -15.47 7.43 -51.31
C LYS A 389 -15.17 8.76 -52.01
N SER A 390 -13.94 9.28 -51.87
CA SER A 390 -13.44 10.46 -52.61
C SER A 390 -12.59 9.99 -53.77
#